data_AF-A0A0P0VJA1-F1
#
_entry.id   AF-A0A0P0VJA1-F1
#
_cell.length_a   1.000
_cell.length_b   1.000
_cell.length_c   1.000
_cell.angle_alpha   90.00
_cell.angle_beta   90.00
_cell.angle_gamma   90.00
#
_symmetry.space_group_name_H-M   'P 1'
#
loop_
_entity.id
_entity.type
_entity.pdbx_description
1 polymer ?
#
loop_
_entity_poly.entity_id
_entity_poly.type
_entity_poly.pdbx_seq_one_letter_code
_entity_poly.pdbx_strand_id
1 'polypeptide(L)'
;MAAATSDHLSGLPDDLLRHIISLLSAKEGAATAVLSRRWRPLWRQAGTVNLDTEPYLYPAAYRGNNFPEHRRSAFVGHALAALAACESPRVLSLRLVSEEIEGGAAEERCAGVVDAVLDAPAAARVEELRVRCAVSWLCEHGSCERSSSSGTWRLRLGSLPCAAATLRVLHANDVGVERLGDGDGGVVLPLLEEMRLVKATVSPETLQGVIDAAPRLANLWLERISFRSNDGSRGVYLADGFRLQL
;
A
#
# COMPACT_ATOMS: atom_id res chain seq x y z
N MET A 1 6.40 14.06 48.24
CA MET A 1 7.04 14.27 46.92
C MET A 1 6.39 13.32 45.94
N ALA A 2 5.57 13.83 45.03
CA ALA A 2 5.19 13.06 43.85
C ALA A 2 6.45 12.93 43.00
N ALA A 3 6.92 11.70 42.75
CA ALA A 3 7.96 11.47 41.76
C ALA A 3 7.39 11.95 40.43
N ALA A 4 7.88 13.09 39.93
CA ALA A 4 7.63 13.50 38.57
C ALA A 4 8.19 12.37 37.69
N THR A 5 7.30 11.52 37.19
CA THR A 5 7.63 10.54 36.15
C THR A 5 8.24 11.36 35.02
N SER A 6 9.57 11.34 34.94
CA SER A 6 10.30 12.14 33.97
C SER A 6 9.76 11.79 32.60
N ASP A 7 9.16 12.78 31.92
CA ASP A 7 8.62 12.60 30.59
C ASP A 7 9.78 12.31 29.64
N HIS A 8 10.15 11.03 29.52
CA HIS A 8 11.30 10.58 28.75
C HIS A 8 11.17 10.94 27.27
N LEU A 9 9.94 11.10 26.77
CA LEU A 9 9.69 11.52 25.40
C LEU A 9 10.07 12.99 25.19
N SER A 10 9.91 13.85 26.20
CA SER A 10 10.27 15.27 26.10
C SER A 10 11.78 15.50 25.91
N GLY A 11 12.61 14.58 26.40
CA GLY A 11 14.07 14.64 26.29
C GLY A 11 14.66 14.09 24.98
N LEU A 12 13.86 13.40 24.16
CA LEU A 12 14.34 12.85 22.88
C LEU A 12 14.59 13.97 21.87
N PRO A 13 15.59 13.86 20.98
CA PRO A 13 15.80 14.77 19.85
C PRO A 13 14.74 14.56 18.75
N ASP A 14 14.52 15.58 17.91
CA ASP A 14 13.41 15.62 16.94
C ASP A 14 13.48 14.51 15.88
N ASP A 15 14.67 14.04 15.54
CA ASP A 15 14.91 12.92 14.62
C ASP A 15 14.36 11.61 15.18
N LEU A 16 14.59 11.31 16.47
CA LEU A 16 14.01 10.15 17.13
C LEU A 16 12.49 10.28 17.27
N LEU A 17 11.99 11.48 17.54
CA LEU A 17 10.55 11.72 17.57
C LEU A 17 9.90 11.49 16.19
N ARG A 18 10.52 11.97 15.10
CA ARG A 18 10.07 11.68 13.73
C ARG A 18 10.14 10.20 13.42
N HIS A 19 11.17 9.50 13.88
CA HIS A 19 11.28 8.05 13.70
C HIS A 19 10.12 7.32 14.41
N ILE A 20 9.81 7.67 15.66
CA ILE A 20 8.64 7.12 16.37
C ILE A 20 7.36 7.40 15.57
N ILE A 21 7.14 8.63 15.09
CA ILE A 21 5.94 8.96 14.31
C ILE A 21 5.87 8.17 13.00
N SER A 22 7.00 7.89 12.36
CA SER A 22 7.05 7.09 11.12
C SER A 22 6.56 5.65 11.30
N LEU A 23 6.46 5.16 12.54
CA LEU A 23 5.92 3.84 12.87
C LEU A 23 4.41 3.87 13.16
N LEU A 24 3.82 5.06 13.35
CA LEU A 24 2.41 5.23 13.70
C LEU A 24 1.53 5.31 12.44
N SER A 25 0.25 4.96 12.55
CA SER A 25 -0.73 5.34 11.53
C SER A 25 -0.83 6.86 11.42
N ALA A 26 -1.27 7.39 10.29
CA ALA A 26 -1.44 8.84 10.10
C ALA A 26 -2.39 9.45 11.14
N LYS A 27 -3.41 8.69 11.55
CA LYS A 27 -4.34 9.10 12.61
C LYS A 27 -3.65 9.20 13.97
N GLU A 28 -2.86 8.21 14.34
CA GLU A 28 -2.08 8.22 15.59
C GLU A 28 -0.98 9.28 15.57
N GLY A 29 -0.28 9.42 14.44
CA GLY A 29 0.71 10.48 14.21
C GLY A 29 0.10 11.87 14.41
N ALA A 30 -1.06 12.14 13.80
CA ALA A 30 -1.78 13.39 14.04
C ALA A 30 -2.23 13.54 15.50
N ALA A 31 -2.64 12.46 16.18
CA ALA A 31 -3.01 12.50 17.59
C ALA A 31 -1.84 12.86 18.51
N THR A 32 -0.58 12.57 18.12
CA THR A 32 0.59 12.99 18.92
C THR A 32 0.70 14.52 19.09
N ALA A 33 0.03 15.31 18.24
CA ALA A 33 -0.05 16.76 18.34
C ALA A 33 -0.61 17.27 19.69
N VAL A 34 -1.33 16.41 20.44
CA VAL A 34 -1.87 16.74 21.77
C VAL A 34 -0.85 16.55 22.90
N LEU A 35 0.23 15.79 22.68
CA LEU A 35 1.25 15.51 23.69
C LEU A 35 1.98 16.79 24.10
N SER A 36 2.45 17.58 23.13
CA SER A 36 2.97 18.92 23.37
C SER A 36 3.03 19.75 22.09
N ARG A 37 3.28 21.06 22.22
CA ARG A 37 3.49 21.97 21.07
C ARG A 37 4.60 21.50 20.12
N ARG A 38 5.59 20.78 20.64
CA ARG A 38 6.74 20.27 19.88
C ARG A 38 6.34 19.19 18.87
N TRP A 39 5.35 18.34 19.18
CA TRP A 39 4.93 17.23 18.33
C TRP A 39 4.08 17.66 17.13
N ARG A 40 3.40 18.81 17.23
CA ARG A 40 2.50 19.32 16.19
C ARG A 40 3.13 19.46 14.80
N PRO A 41 4.31 20.07 14.62
CA PRO A 41 4.97 20.09 13.32
C PRO A 41 5.62 18.75 12.96
N LEU A 42 6.11 18.00 13.95
CA LEU A 42 6.90 16.79 13.71
C LEU A 42 6.15 15.71 12.94
N TRP A 43 4.84 15.53 13.18
CA TRP A 43 4.09 14.52 12.44
C TRP A 43 3.95 14.87 10.96
N ARG A 44 3.83 16.15 10.62
CA ARG A 44 3.78 16.63 9.23
C ARG A 44 5.15 16.57 8.54
N GLN A 45 6.21 16.58 9.33
CA GLN A 45 7.61 16.58 8.88
C GLN A 45 8.25 15.18 8.89
N ALA A 46 7.57 14.16 9.42
CA ALA A 46 8.10 12.79 9.49
C ALA A 46 8.27 12.17 8.08
N GLY A 47 7.59 12.73 7.07
CA GLY A 47 7.69 12.29 5.68
C GLY A 47 7.13 10.90 5.41
N THR A 48 6.45 10.30 6.39
CA THR A 48 5.83 8.97 6.31
C THR A 48 4.34 9.10 6.57
N VAL A 49 3.52 8.51 5.69
CA VAL A 49 2.07 8.45 5.82
C VAL A 49 1.65 6.98 5.79
N ASN A 50 1.27 6.46 6.96
CA ASN A 50 0.77 5.10 7.11
C ASN A 50 -0.76 5.10 7.21
N LEU A 51 -1.41 4.41 6.29
CA LEU A 51 -2.87 4.37 6.16
C LEU A 51 -3.36 2.94 6.37
N ASP A 52 -4.39 2.79 7.18
CA ASP A 52 -5.00 1.49 7.48
C ASP A 52 -6.52 1.58 7.39
N THR A 53 -7.13 0.67 6.63
CA THR A 53 -8.59 0.59 6.50
C THR A 53 -9.24 -0.18 7.65
N GLU A 54 -8.49 -0.98 8.43
CA GLU A 54 -9.03 -1.80 9.50
C GLU A 54 -9.93 -1.02 10.49
N PRO A 55 -9.56 0.20 10.95
CA PRO A 55 -10.41 0.99 11.85
C PRO A 55 -11.75 1.47 11.23
N TYR A 56 -11.89 1.35 9.91
CA TYR A 56 -13.11 1.75 9.17
C TYR A 56 -14.02 0.56 8.90
N LEU A 57 -13.56 -0.66 9.16
CA LEU A 57 -14.35 -1.85 8.98
C LEU A 57 -15.39 -1.98 10.09
N TYR A 58 -16.53 -2.56 9.75
CA TYR A 58 -17.41 -3.14 10.75
C TYR A 58 -16.77 -4.39 11.35
N PRO A 59 -17.06 -4.69 12.64
CA PRO A 59 -16.57 -5.90 13.28
C PRO A 59 -16.89 -7.14 12.45
N ALA A 60 -16.02 -8.15 12.50
CA ALA A 60 -16.15 -9.41 11.72
C ALA A 60 -17.49 -10.15 11.91
N ALA A 61 -18.22 -9.86 12.99
CA ALA A 61 -19.57 -10.39 13.22
C ALA A 61 -20.63 -9.80 12.25
N TYR A 62 -20.31 -8.73 11.52
CA TYR A 62 -21.20 -8.12 10.55
C TYR A 62 -21.32 -9.01 9.31
N ARG A 63 -22.45 -9.71 9.17
CA ARG A 63 -22.74 -10.46 7.94
C ARG A 63 -22.96 -9.50 6.78
N GLY A 64 -22.05 -9.52 5.81
CA GLY A 64 -22.15 -8.78 4.55
C GLY A 64 -20.93 -7.90 4.29
N ASN A 65 -21.16 -6.72 3.72
CA ASN A 65 -20.10 -5.77 3.41
C ASN A 65 -19.56 -5.10 4.69
N ASN A 66 -18.41 -5.56 5.17
CA ASN A 66 -17.76 -4.98 6.33
C ASN A 66 -17.09 -3.62 6.04
N PHE A 67 -16.96 -3.21 4.78
CA PHE A 67 -16.41 -1.93 4.38
C PHE A 67 -17.39 -1.13 3.51
N PRO A 68 -18.52 -0.66 4.09
CA PRO A 68 -19.57 0.04 3.34
C PRO A 68 -19.09 1.38 2.77
N GLU A 69 -19.80 1.88 1.76
CA GLU A 69 -19.41 3.08 0.99
C GLU A 69 -19.08 4.29 1.86
N HIS A 70 -19.94 4.67 2.80
CA HIS A 70 -19.69 5.82 3.66
C HIS A 70 -18.40 5.69 4.51
N ARG A 71 -18.02 4.47 4.91
CA ARG A 71 -16.76 4.20 5.62
C ARG A 71 -15.57 4.30 4.66
N ARG A 72 -15.71 3.79 3.43
CA ARG A 72 -14.70 3.94 2.37
C ARG A 72 -14.45 5.40 2.04
N SER A 73 -15.51 6.17 1.82
CA SER A 73 -15.42 7.60 1.53
C SER A 73 -14.80 8.37 2.70
N ALA A 74 -15.15 8.03 3.94
CA ALA A 74 -14.50 8.61 5.12
C ALA A 74 -13.00 8.27 5.17
N PHE A 75 -12.62 7.01 4.90
CA PHE A 75 -11.22 6.61 4.82
C PHE A 75 -10.47 7.41 3.76
N VAL A 76 -10.99 7.49 2.52
CA VAL A 76 -10.37 8.24 1.43
C VAL A 76 -10.22 9.71 1.82
N GLY A 77 -11.26 10.33 2.37
CA GLY A 77 -11.19 11.71 2.85
C GLY A 77 -10.09 11.94 3.89
N HIS A 78 -9.95 11.04 4.87
CA HIS A 78 -8.90 11.13 5.87
C HIS A 78 -7.51 10.84 5.30
N ALA A 79 -7.38 9.89 4.36
CA ALA A 79 -6.13 9.58 3.68
C ALA A 79 -5.62 10.77 2.85
N LEU A 80 -6.50 11.38 2.08
CA LEU A 80 -6.18 12.58 1.30
C LEU A 80 -5.80 13.76 2.21
N ALA A 81 -6.52 13.96 3.32
CA ALA A 81 -6.18 14.98 4.30
C ALA A 81 -4.81 14.73 4.96
N ALA A 82 -4.49 13.48 5.30
CA ALA A 82 -3.20 13.10 5.85
C ALA A 82 -2.05 13.33 4.86
N LEU A 83 -2.24 12.92 3.61
CA LEU A 83 -1.27 13.14 2.53
C LEU A 83 -1.04 14.63 2.27
N ALA A 84 -2.09 15.44 2.22
CA ALA A 84 -2.01 16.88 2.00
C ALA A 84 -1.38 17.63 3.19
N ALA A 85 -1.56 17.13 4.41
CA ALA A 85 -0.98 17.73 5.61
C ALA A 85 0.51 17.40 5.79
N CYS A 86 0.99 16.32 5.20
CA CYS A 86 2.42 15.96 5.20
C CYS A 86 3.19 16.88 4.26
N GLU A 87 4.23 17.55 4.77
CA GLU A 87 4.98 18.56 4.00
C GLU A 87 5.72 17.94 2.80
N SER A 88 6.26 16.73 2.99
CA SER A 88 6.98 15.95 1.97
C SER A 88 6.75 14.45 2.21
N PRO A 89 5.64 13.87 1.72
CA PRO A 89 5.36 12.45 1.89
C PRO A 89 6.30 11.63 1.00
N ARG A 90 7.40 11.13 1.58
CA ARG A 90 8.38 10.27 0.91
C ARG A 90 8.01 8.81 0.99
N VAL A 91 7.45 8.39 2.12
CA VAL A 91 6.99 7.01 2.35
C VAL A 91 5.48 7.01 2.46
N LEU A 92 4.82 6.24 1.61
CA LEU A 92 3.38 5.98 1.68
C LEU A 92 3.16 4.48 1.90
N SER A 93 2.61 4.13 3.06
CA SER A 93 2.16 2.78 3.33
C SER A 93 0.64 2.73 3.39
N LEU A 94 0.04 1.84 2.60
CA LEU A 94 -1.39 1.61 2.55
C LEU A 94 -1.67 0.14 2.84
N ARG A 95 -2.32 -0.12 3.99
CA ARG A 95 -2.84 -1.42 4.36
C ARG A 95 -4.35 -1.42 4.15
N LEU A 96 -4.81 -2.30 3.27
CA LEU A 96 -6.23 -2.54 3.05
C LEU A 96 -6.57 -3.91 3.59
N VAL A 97 -7.46 -3.94 4.57
CA VAL A 97 -8.10 -5.15 5.08
C VAL A 97 -9.56 -5.08 4.70
N SER A 98 -10.11 -6.19 4.21
CA SER A 98 -11.55 -6.35 4.00
C SER A 98 -11.91 -7.83 4.12
N GLU A 99 -13.06 -8.09 4.72
CA GLU A 99 -13.59 -9.45 4.90
C GLU A 99 -15.07 -9.40 4.51
N GLU A 100 -15.42 -9.93 3.34
CA GLU A 100 -16.80 -9.94 2.87
C GLU A 100 -17.38 -11.35 2.94
N ILE A 101 -18.56 -11.48 3.51
CA ILE A 101 -19.33 -12.72 3.41
C ILE A 101 -20.15 -12.60 2.12
N GLU A 102 -19.80 -13.42 1.15
CA GLU A 102 -20.38 -13.45 -0.21
C GLU A 102 -20.16 -12.19 -1.08
N GLY A 103 -19.68 -12.42 -2.31
CA GLY A 103 -19.57 -11.40 -3.35
C GLY A 103 -18.14 -10.94 -3.62
N GLY A 104 -17.71 -11.03 -4.88
CA GLY A 104 -16.39 -10.55 -5.34
C GLY A 104 -16.25 -9.02 -5.41
N ALA A 105 -17.24 -8.26 -4.91
CA ALA A 105 -17.24 -6.81 -5.00
C ALA A 105 -16.31 -6.14 -3.97
N ALA A 106 -15.89 -6.82 -2.91
CA ALA A 106 -14.88 -6.31 -1.97
C ALA A 106 -13.58 -5.91 -2.67
N GLU A 107 -13.15 -6.69 -3.66
CA GLU A 107 -11.93 -6.42 -4.40
C GLU A 107 -12.01 -5.09 -5.13
N GLU A 108 -13.02 -4.92 -5.99
CA GLU A 108 -13.22 -3.71 -6.78
C GLU A 108 -13.35 -2.47 -5.91
N ARG A 109 -14.05 -2.58 -4.78
CA ARG A 109 -14.23 -1.48 -3.82
C ARG A 109 -12.93 -1.13 -3.11
N CYS A 110 -12.09 -2.11 -2.77
CA CYS A 110 -10.77 -1.85 -2.20
C CYS A 110 -9.82 -1.27 -3.27
N ALA A 111 -9.88 -1.76 -4.51
CA ALA A 111 -9.09 -1.26 -5.62
C ALA A 111 -9.36 0.24 -5.86
N GLY A 112 -10.63 0.64 -5.89
CA GLY A 112 -11.01 2.05 -6.03
C GLY A 112 -10.52 2.94 -4.87
N VAL A 113 -10.34 2.39 -3.67
CA VAL A 113 -9.73 3.11 -2.54
C VAL A 113 -8.24 3.32 -2.76
N VAL A 114 -7.51 2.29 -3.21
CA VAL A 114 -6.08 2.41 -3.53
C VAL A 114 -5.87 3.45 -4.61
N ASP A 115 -6.60 3.32 -5.72
CA ASP A 115 -6.49 4.23 -6.87
C ASP A 115 -6.77 5.68 -6.43
N ALA A 116 -7.84 5.93 -5.68
CA ALA A 116 -8.17 7.28 -5.19
C ALA A 116 -7.08 7.90 -4.29
N VAL A 117 -6.37 7.09 -3.50
CA VAL A 117 -5.27 7.58 -2.65
C VAL A 117 -4.02 7.86 -3.48
N LEU A 118 -3.71 7.00 -4.47
CA LEU A 118 -2.53 7.14 -5.32
C LEU A 118 -2.67 8.24 -6.38
N ASP A 119 -3.90 8.59 -6.77
CA ASP A 119 -4.20 9.71 -7.67
C ASP A 119 -4.06 11.09 -6.98
N ALA A 120 -3.85 11.12 -5.66
CA ALA A 120 -3.65 12.36 -4.93
C ALA A 120 -2.40 13.11 -5.43
N PRO A 121 -2.45 14.43 -5.66
CA PRO A 121 -1.28 15.19 -6.13
C PRO A 121 -0.05 15.07 -5.23
N ALA A 122 -0.27 14.91 -3.92
CA ALA A 122 0.80 14.71 -2.94
C ALA A 122 1.54 13.37 -3.13
N ALA A 123 0.88 12.35 -3.68
CA ALA A 123 1.48 11.03 -3.93
C ALA A 123 2.58 11.08 -5.01
N ALA A 124 2.63 12.12 -5.85
CA ALA A 124 3.70 12.32 -6.83
C ALA A 124 5.10 12.46 -6.20
N ARG A 125 5.18 12.81 -4.91
CA ARG A 125 6.45 12.98 -4.16
C ARG A 125 6.92 11.70 -3.46
N VAL A 126 6.14 10.63 -3.54
CA VAL A 126 6.44 9.37 -2.86
C VAL A 126 7.66 8.71 -3.50
N GLU A 127 8.66 8.43 -2.68
CA GLU A 127 9.87 7.70 -3.04
C GLU A 127 9.72 6.19 -2.71
N GLU A 128 8.93 5.88 -1.69
CA GLU A 128 8.66 4.51 -1.24
C GLU A 128 7.16 4.28 -1.13
N LEU A 129 6.63 3.39 -1.97
CA LEU A 129 5.24 2.99 -1.96
C LEU A 129 5.12 1.55 -1.45
N ARG A 130 4.35 1.37 -0.38
CA ARG A 130 4.03 0.05 0.20
C ARG A 130 2.52 -0.16 0.17
N VAL A 131 2.03 -1.06 -0.67
CA VAL A 131 0.61 -1.46 -0.71
C VAL A 131 0.46 -2.89 -0.23
N ARG A 132 -0.37 -3.10 0.77
CA ARG A 132 -0.74 -4.43 1.23
C ARG A 132 -2.24 -4.58 1.22
N CYS A 133 -2.73 -5.39 0.28
CA CYS A 133 -4.11 -5.83 0.26
C CYS A 133 -4.21 -7.14 1.06
N ALA A 134 -5.24 -7.26 1.90
CA ALA A 134 -5.59 -8.47 2.60
C ALA A 134 -7.11 -8.57 2.57
N VAL A 135 -7.62 -8.87 1.38
CA VAL A 135 -9.05 -9.03 1.14
C VAL A 135 -9.35 -10.52 1.09
N SER A 136 -10.34 -10.91 1.87
CA SER A 136 -10.81 -12.28 1.90
C SER A 136 -12.33 -12.32 1.88
N TRP A 137 -12.87 -13.44 1.44
CA TRP A 137 -14.28 -13.74 1.62
C TRP A 137 -14.48 -15.12 2.22
N LEU A 138 -15.58 -15.22 2.93
CA LEU A 138 -16.07 -16.46 3.52
C LEU A 138 -17.28 -16.92 2.70
N CYS A 139 -17.27 -18.19 2.29
CA CYS A 139 -18.49 -18.80 1.74
C CYS A 139 -19.42 -19.16 2.91
N GLU A 140 -20.71 -18.83 2.81
CA GLU A 140 -21.70 -19.06 3.88
C GLU A 140 -21.73 -20.50 4.40
N HIS A 141 -21.35 -21.47 3.57
CA HIS A 141 -21.50 -22.90 3.86
C HIS A 141 -20.26 -23.55 4.48
N GLY A 142 -19.24 -22.78 4.88
CA GLY A 142 -18.09 -23.27 5.65
C GLY A 142 -17.19 -24.29 4.94
N SER A 143 -17.49 -24.66 3.69
CA SER A 143 -16.76 -25.70 2.97
C SER A 143 -15.69 -25.18 2.00
N CYS A 144 -15.58 -23.87 1.80
CA CYS A 144 -14.48 -23.31 1.02
C CYS A 144 -13.35 -22.93 1.98
N GLU A 145 -12.14 -23.43 1.72
CA GLU A 145 -10.94 -22.83 2.30
C GLU A 145 -10.96 -21.33 1.97
N ARG A 146 -10.54 -20.47 2.93
CA ARG A 146 -10.40 -19.01 2.74
C ARG A 146 -9.78 -18.76 1.37
N SER A 147 -10.63 -18.42 0.41
CA SER A 147 -10.21 -18.25 -0.97
C SER A 147 -9.74 -16.81 -1.05
N SER A 148 -8.43 -16.63 -1.10
CA SER A 148 -7.83 -15.31 -1.19
C SER A 148 -7.51 -15.06 -2.64
N SER A 149 -8.20 -14.12 -3.29
CA SER A 149 -7.82 -13.71 -4.65
C SER A 149 -6.44 -13.10 -4.63
N SER A 150 -5.53 -13.72 -5.37
CA SER A 150 -4.36 -12.98 -5.84
C SER A 150 -4.83 -12.02 -6.93
N GLY A 151 -5.01 -10.74 -6.60
CA GLY A 151 -5.47 -9.76 -7.60
C GLY A 151 -6.40 -8.65 -7.11
N THR A 152 -6.69 -8.57 -5.81
CA THR A 152 -7.64 -7.59 -5.23
C THR A 152 -7.52 -6.19 -5.82
N TRP A 153 -6.29 -5.68 -5.92
CA TRP A 153 -5.98 -4.43 -6.58
C TRP A 153 -5.06 -4.69 -7.77
N ARG A 154 -5.28 -3.97 -8.86
CA ARG A 154 -4.44 -4.03 -10.04
C ARG A 154 -3.48 -2.84 -10.09
N LEU A 155 -2.21 -3.11 -9.82
CA LEU A 155 -1.12 -2.16 -9.91
C LEU A 155 -0.91 -1.73 -11.36
N ARG A 156 -1.19 -0.46 -11.64
CA ARG A 156 -0.91 0.21 -12.91
C ARG A 156 0.30 1.12 -12.76
N LEU A 157 1.49 0.57 -12.95
CA LEU A 157 2.75 1.33 -12.81
C LEU A 157 2.78 2.59 -13.68
N GLY A 158 2.24 2.54 -14.90
CA GLY A 158 2.17 3.70 -15.80
C GLY A 158 1.22 4.82 -15.36
N SER A 159 0.30 4.52 -14.45
CA SER A 159 -0.66 5.51 -13.94
C SER A 159 -0.21 6.15 -12.62
N LEU A 160 0.85 5.62 -11.99
CA LEU A 160 1.33 6.16 -10.73
C LEU A 160 2.04 7.50 -10.93
N PRO A 161 1.63 8.58 -10.25
CA PRO A 161 2.23 9.90 -10.46
C PRO A 161 3.69 9.97 -10.00
N CYS A 162 4.12 9.09 -9.09
CA CYS A 162 5.49 8.99 -8.63
C CYS A 162 6.39 8.09 -9.51
N ALA A 163 5.82 7.20 -10.33
CA ALA A 163 6.58 6.17 -11.05
C ALA A 163 7.64 6.75 -12.00
N ALA A 164 7.30 7.82 -12.71
CA ALA A 164 8.19 8.40 -13.72
C ALA A 164 9.30 9.29 -13.14
N ALA A 165 9.24 9.67 -11.86
CA ALA A 165 10.07 10.76 -11.35
C ALA A 165 10.70 10.54 -9.96
N THR A 166 10.04 9.81 -9.05
CA THR A 166 10.41 9.80 -7.63
C THR A 166 10.46 8.40 -7.03
N LEU A 167 9.70 7.45 -7.56
CA LEU A 167 9.57 6.11 -6.99
C LEU A 167 10.88 5.32 -7.07
N ARG A 168 11.38 4.89 -5.90
CA ARG A 168 12.61 4.11 -5.71
C ARG A 168 12.34 2.73 -5.15
N VAL A 169 11.35 2.63 -4.26
CA VAL A 169 10.99 1.38 -3.59
C VAL A 169 9.51 1.12 -3.79
N LEU A 170 9.17 -0.06 -4.32
CA LEU A 170 7.80 -0.50 -4.48
C LEU A 170 7.60 -1.87 -3.83
N HIS A 171 6.83 -1.90 -2.76
CA HIS A 171 6.39 -3.15 -2.14
C HIS A 171 4.90 -3.33 -2.34
N ALA A 172 4.51 -4.38 -3.04
CA ALA A 172 3.10 -4.69 -3.27
C ALA A 172 2.80 -6.13 -2.82
N ASN A 173 1.75 -6.27 -2.00
CA ASN A 173 1.31 -7.56 -1.48
C ASN A 173 -0.16 -7.79 -1.85
N ASP A 174 -0.44 -8.97 -2.37
CA ASP A 174 -1.77 -9.45 -2.77
C ASP A 174 -2.40 -8.62 -3.91
N VAL A 175 -1.60 -8.40 -4.96
CA VAL A 175 -1.95 -7.51 -6.08
C VAL A 175 -1.89 -8.24 -7.41
N GLY A 176 -2.67 -7.79 -8.38
CA GLY A 176 -2.42 -8.06 -9.79
C GLY A 176 -1.52 -6.96 -10.35
N VAL A 177 -0.56 -7.28 -11.21
CA VAL A 177 0.23 -6.28 -11.93
C VAL A 177 -0.30 -6.20 -13.35
N GLU A 178 -0.84 -5.04 -13.73
CA GLU A 178 -1.34 -4.79 -15.09
C GLU A 178 -0.19 -4.51 -16.06
N ARG A 179 -0.45 -4.77 -17.34
CA ARG A 179 0.51 -4.51 -18.42
C ARG A 179 0.94 -3.05 -18.44
N LEU A 180 2.22 -2.82 -18.69
CA LEU A 180 2.82 -1.49 -18.83
C LEU A 180 2.42 -0.88 -20.18
N GLY A 181 1.16 -0.49 -20.32
CA GLY A 181 0.61 0.15 -21.53
C GLY A 181 0.50 -0.80 -22.74
N ASP A 182 -0.58 -0.65 -23.51
CA ASP A 182 -0.73 -1.25 -24.84
C ASP A 182 -0.29 -0.27 -25.96
N GLY A 183 0.41 0.82 -25.61
CA GLY A 183 0.78 1.92 -26.52
C GLY A 183 2.28 2.21 -26.57
N ASP A 184 2.72 2.82 -27.67
CA ASP A 184 4.11 3.09 -28.09
C ASP A 184 4.96 3.93 -27.09
N GLY A 185 4.33 4.48 -26.05
CA GLY A 185 5.00 5.15 -24.93
C GLY A 185 5.17 4.19 -23.75
N GLY A 186 6.25 3.40 -23.78
CA GLY A 186 6.60 2.52 -22.66
C GLY A 186 6.71 3.27 -21.34
N VAL A 187 6.21 2.66 -20.26
CA VAL A 187 6.39 3.20 -18.91
C VAL A 187 7.87 3.17 -18.56
N VAL A 188 8.42 4.28 -18.08
CA VAL A 188 9.82 4.36 -17.62
C VAL A 188 9.82 4.50 -16.09
N LEU A 189 10.63 3.70 -15.43
CA LEU A 189 10.80 3.67 -13.97
C LEU A 189 12.25 4.01 -13.63
N PRO A 190 12.70 5.25 -13.91
CA PRO A 190 14.12 5.58 -14.00
C PRO A 190 14.87 5.51 -12.67
N LEU A 191 14.13 5.59 -11.55
CA LEU A 191 14.69 5.61 -10.19
C LEU A 191 14.37 4.36 -9.38
N LEU A 192 13.59 3.41 -9.91
CA LEU A 192 13.18 2.23 -9.17
C LEU A 192 14.42 1.35 -8.90
N GLU A 193 14.75 1.19 -7.62
CA GLU A 193 15.93 0.46 -7.11
C GLU A 193 15.53 -0.88 -6.49
N GLU A 194 14.34 -0.94 -5.90
CA GLU A 194 13.80 -2.13 -5.25
C GLU A 194 12.32 -2.35 -5.60
N MET A 195 12.01 -3.57 -6.03
CA MET A 195 10.65 -4.02 -6.22
C MET A 195 10.42 -5.32 -5.46
N ARG A 196 9.38 -5.35 -4.63
CA ARG A 196 8.94 -6.54 -3.91
C ARG A 196 7.49 -6.85 -4.23
N LEU A 197 7.26 -8.03 -4.79
CA LEU A 197 5.95 -8.59 -5.03
C LEU A 197 5.76 -9.82 -4.14
N VAL A 198 4.70 -9.80 -3.34
CA VAL A 198 4.31 -10.93 -2.49
C VAL A 198 2.88 -11.31 -2.79
N LYS A 199 2.62 -12.60 -3.05
CA LYS A 199 1.27 -13.09 -3.39
C LYS A 199 0.67 -12.35 -4.58
N ALA A 200 1.47 -12.06 -5.60
CA ALA A 200 1.04 -11.26 -6.73
C ALA A 200 0.70 -12.11 -7.96
N THR A 201 -0.22 -11.61 -8.80
CA THR A 201 -0.50 -12.15 -10.13
C THR A 201 0.15 -11.24 -11.18
N VAL A 202 1.02 -11.76 -12.03
CA VAL A 202 1.73 -10.96 -13.06
C VAL A 202 2.02 -11.82 -14.29
N SER A 203 1.98 -11.27 -15.49
CA SER A 203 2.44 -12.02 -16.67
C SER A 203 3.96 -11.93 -16.82
N PRO A 204 4.65 -12.98 -17.32
CA PRO A 204 6.09 -12.92 -17.56
C PRO A 204 6.49 -11.73 -18.45
N GLU A 205 5.67 -11.39 -19.45
CA GLU A 205 5.94 -10.26 -20.34
C GLU A 205 5.84 -8.92 -19.62
N THR A 206 4.85 -8.77 -18.72
CA THR A 206 4.72 -7.58 -17.90
C THR A 206 5.90 -7.44 -16.95
N LEU A 207 6.29 -8.53 -16.29
CA LEU A 207 7.44 -8.51 -15.37
C LEU A 207 8.74 -8.18 -16.11
N GLN A 208 8.95 -8.75 -17.30
CA GLN A 208 10.10 -8.41 -18.14
C GLN A 208 10.06 -6.93 -18.54
N GLY A 209 8.89 -6.41 -18.95
CA GLY A 209 8.73 -4.99 -19.24
C GLY A 209 9.06 -4.08 -18.06
N VAL A 210 8.75 -4.50 -16.81
CA VAL A 210 9.15 -3.73 -15.61
C VAL A 210 10.67 -3.72 -15.45
N ILE A 211 11.33 -4.86 -15.66
CA ILE A 211 12.79 -4.96 -15.56
C ILE A 211 13.45 -4.08 -16.63
N ASP A 212 12.96 -4.13 -17.87
CA ASP A 212 13.48 -3.32 -18.97
C ASP A 212 13.23 -1.82 -18.77
N ALA A 213 12.10 -1.46 -18.15
CA ALA A 213 11.73 -0.09 -17.83
C ALA A 213 12.50 0.51 -16.63
N ALA A 214 13.13 -0.32 -15.80
CA ALA A 214 13.74 0.06 -14.53
C ALA A 214 15.26 -0.15 -14.53
N PRO A 215 16.05 0.72 -15.19
CA PRO A 215 17.49 0.51 -15.37
C PRO A 215 18.31 0.58 -14.07
N ARG A 216 17.72 1.03 -12.96
CA ARG A 216 18.34 1.08 -11.63
C ARG A 216 17.89 -0.05 -10.70
N LEU A 217 17.02 -0.94 -11.18
CA LEU A 217 16.45 -2.00 -10.35
C LEU A 217 17.56 -2.96 -9.97
N ALA A 218 17.97 -2.92 -8.70
CA ALA A 218 19.04 -3.77 -8.18
C ALA A 218 18.49 -4.92 -7.32
N ASN A 219 17.27 -4.76 -6.78
CA ASN A 219 16.65 -5.74 -5.91
C ASN A 219 15.23 -6.07 -6.39
N LEU A 220 15.04 -7.28 -6.90
CA LEU A 220 13.73 -7.81 -7.24
C LEU A 220 13.39 -9.00 -6.35
N TRP A 221 12.38 -8.86 -5.49
CA TRP A 221 11.87 -9.92 -4.63
C TRP A 221 10.53 -10.41 -5.14
N LEU A 222 10.42 -11.72 -5.36
CA LEU A 222 9.23 -12.41 -5.83
C LEU A 222 8.90 -13.52 -4.84
N GLU A 223 7.70 -13.51 -4.26
CA GLU A 223 7.26 -14.55 -3.32
C GLU A 223 5.81 -14.90 -3.58
N ARG A 224 5.49 -16.20 -3.69
CA ARG A 224 4.13 -16.69 -3.92
C ARG A 224 3.50 -16.08 -5.18
N ILE A 225 4.21 -16.10 -6.30
CA ILE A 225 3.78 -15.44 -7.54
C ILE A 225 2.95 -16.38 -8.40
N SER A 226 1.80 -15.91 -8.88
CA SER A 226 1.03 -16.55 -9.94
C SER A 226 1.38 -15.90 -11.27
N PHE A 227 2.19 -16.56 -12.08
CA PHE A 227 2.37 -16.18 -13.48
C PHE A 227 1.13 -16.56 -14.27
N ARG A 228 0.53 -15.62 -15.00
CA ARG A 228 -0.57 -15.90 -15.95
C ARG A 228 -0.21 -15.37 -17.32
N SER A 229 -0.43 -16.16 -18.36
CA SER A 229 -0.32 -15.68 -19.74
C SER A 229 -1.38 -14.59 -20.01
N ASN A 230 -1.11 -13.71 -20.96
CA ASN A 230 -2.01 -12.57 -21.23
C ASN A 230 -3.38 -12.99 -21.76
N ASP A 231 -3.49 -14.18 -22.35
CA ASP A 231 -4.76 -14.80 -22.77
C ASP A 231 -5.46 -15.57 -21.63
N GLY A 232 -4.87 -15.60 -20.43
CA GLY A 232 -5.37 -16.29 -19.24
C GLY A 232 -5.34 -17.82 -19.32
N SER A 233 -4.86 -18.40 -20.43
CA SER A 233 -4.97 -19.84 -20.72
C SER A 233 -3.97 -20.69 -19.95
N ARG A 234 -2.85 -20.10 -19.52
CA ARG A 234 -1.76 -20.79 -18.83
C ARG A 234 -1.37 -20.03 -17.58
N GLY A 235 -1.14 -20.78 -16.50
CA GLY A 235 -0.60 -20.23 -15.28
C GLY A 235 0.44 -21.13 -14.65
N VAL A 236 1.47 -20.52 -14.08
CA VAL A 236 2.48 -21.20 -13.28
C VAL A 236 2.50 -20.53 -11.93
N TYR A 237 2.38 -21.31 -10.87
CA TYR A 237 2.47 -20.81 -9.51
C TYR A 237 3.87 -21.10 -8.94
N LEU A 238 4.52 -20.06 -8.46
CA LEU A 238 5.84 -20.09 -7.85
C LEU A 238 5.67 -19.79 -6.36
N ALA A 239 5.65 -20.86 -5.56
CA ALA A 239 5.35 -20.79 -4.13
C ALA A 239 6.50 -20.16 -3.32
N ASP A 240 7.74 -20.50 -3.67
CA ASP A 240 8.93 -20.10 -2.92
C ASP A 240 9.29 -18.63 -3.17
N GLY A 241 9.97 -18.04 -2.19
CA GLY A 241 10.52 -16.69 -2.31
C GLY A 241 11.86 -16.70 -3.03
N PHE A 242 12.01 -15.89 -4.07
CA PHE A 242 13.26 -15.68 -4.78
C PHE A 242 13.61 -14.20 -4.74
N ARG A 243 14.90 -13.93 -4.52
CA ARG A 243 15.48 -12.60 -4.61
C ARG A 243 16.48 -12.61 -5.76
N LEU A 244 16.26 -11.74 -6.72
CA LEU A 244 17.19 -11.46 -7.80
C LEU A 244 17.95 -10.17 -7.44
N GLN A 245 19.27 -10.25 -7.50
CA GLN A 245 20.13 -9.07 -7.57
C GLN A 245 20.51 -8.91 -9.04
N LEU A 246 20.14 -7.77 -9.62
CA LEU A 246 20.29 -7.46 -11.04
C LEU A 246 21.51 -6.54 -11.26
#